data_AF-A0AAN9W4W7-F1
#
_entry.id   AF-A0AAN9W4W7-F1
#
_cell.length_a   1.000
_cell.length_b   1.000
_cell.length_c   1.000
_cell.angle_alpha   90.00
_cell.angle_beta   90.00
_cell.angle_gamma   90.00
#
_symmetry.space_group_name_H-M   'P 1'
#
loop_
_entity.id
_entity.type
_entity.pdbx_description
1 polymer ?
#
loop_
_entity_poly.entity_id
_entity_poly.type
_entity_poly.pdbx_seq_one_letter_code
_entity_poly.pdbx_strand_id
1 'polypeptide(L)'
;MKGWELLLIWLTVSIMTVLAIEGSGKKTVKVAVSDGSPGGFWRSRQEWKARWVREWRQQKVWMATWKKVWSPVDIKEWVPLPQTPDWKAPKH
;
A
#
# COMPACT_ATOMS: atom_id res chain seq x y z
N MET A 1 -2.77 8.88 43.03
CA MET A 1 -2.74 8.05 41.81
C MET A 1 -2.17 6.69 42.19
N LYS A 2 -2.92 5.62 41.97
CA LYS A 2 -2.51 4.26 42.36
C LYS A 2 -1.80 3.60 41.17
N GLY A 3 -0.82 2.73 41.42
CA GLY A 3 0.01 2.15 40.35
C GLY A 3 -0.76 1.41 39.24
N TRP A 4 -1.96 0.90 39.54
CA TRP A 4 -2.83 0.25 38.55
C TRP A 4 -3.48 1.22 37.56
N GLU A 5 -3.64 2.50 37.92
CA GLU A 5 -4.18 3.52 37.00
C GLU A 5 -3.18 3.86 35.89
N LEU A 6 -1.87 3.84 36.20
CA LEU A 6 -0.82 4.03 35.20
C LEU A 6 -0.77 2.89 34.19
N LEU A 7 -1.03 1.66 34.63
CA LEU A 7 -1.11 0.50 33.73
C LEU A 7 -2.30 0.61 32.78
N LEU A 8 -3.46 1.08 33.27
CA LEU A 8 -4.63 1.30 32.42
C LEU A 8 -4.38 2.40 31.38
N ILE A 9 -3.76 3.51 31.78
CA ILE A 9 -3.41 4.61 30.86
C ILE A 9 -2.42 4.13 29.79
N TRP A 10 -1.42 3.32 30.17
CA TRP A 10 -0.45 2.79 29.21
C TRP A 10 -1.11 1.83 28.20
N LEU A 11 -2.04 1.01 28.68
CA LEU A 11 -2.78 0.06 27.86
C LEU A 11 -3.73 0.76 26.87
N THR A 12 -4.43 1.82 27.29
CA THR A 12 -5.29 2.60 26.38
C THR A 12 -4.49 3.35 25.32
N VAL A 13 -3.34 3.94 25.66
CA VAL A 13 -2.46 4.62 24.71
C VAL A 13 -1.88 3.63 23.68
N SER A 14 -1.49 2.43 24.13
CA SER A 14 -1.00 1.38 23.23
C SER A 14 -2.08 0.94 22.23
N ILE A 15 -3.33 0.76 22.68
CA ILE A 15 -4.44 0.35 21.80
C ILE A 15 -4.77 1.45 20.77
N MET A 16 -4.82 2.72 21.20
CA MET A 16 -5.09 3.86 20.31
C MET A 16 -4.01 4.02 19.23
N THR A 17 -2.76 3.68 19.56
CA THR A 17 -1.65 3.75 18.59
C THR A 17 -1.77 2.67 17.52
N VAL A 18 -2.23 1.46 17.86
CA VAL A 18 -2.44 0.38 16.89
C VAL A 18 -3.61 0.71 15.95
N LEU A 19 -4.73 1.25 16.48
CA LEU A 19 -5.90 1.61 15.68
C LEU A 19 -5.61 2.75 14.67
N ALA A 20 -4.68 3.65 14.96
CA ALA A 20 -4.31 4.74 14.06
C ALA A 20 -3.57 4.28 12.78
N ILE A 21 -2.99 3.07 12.78
CA ILE A 21 -2.15 2.58 11.67
C ILE A 21 -3.00 1.97 10.53
N GLU A 22 -4.24 1.57 10.78
CA GLU A 22 -5.09 0.88 9.79
C GLU A 22 -5.73 1.83 8.74
N GLY A 23 -5.54 3.15 8.86
CA GLY A 23 -6.20 4.17 8.03
C GLY A 23 -5.56 4.49 6.67
N SER A 24 -4.53 3.78 6.20
CA SER A 24 -3.87 4.11 4.92
C SER A 24 -4.70 3.64 3.72
N GLY A 25 -5.67 4.46 3.33
CA GLY A 25 -6.65 4.20 2.28
C GLY A 25 -6.07 4.11 0.86
N LYS A 26 -6.72 3.27 0.04
CA LYS A 26 -6.45 3.09 -1.39
C LYS A 26 -6.73 4.39 -2.15
N LYS A 27 -5.69 5.08 -2.64
CA LYS A 27 -5.83 6.24 -3.55
C LYS A 27 -6.02 5.77 -4.99
N THR A 28 -7.21 5.99 -5.56
CA THR A 28 -7.48 5.81 -7.00
C THR A 28 -7.41 7.16 -7.69
N VAL A 29 -6.48 7.33 -8.64
CA VAL A 29 -6.37 8.54 -9.47
C VAL A 29 -7.06 8.25 -10.80
N LYS A 30 -8.18 8.93 -11.07
CA LYS A 30 -8.84 8.89 -12.38
C LYS A 30 -8.15 9.89 -13.29
N VAL A 31 -7.49 9.40 -14.35
CA VAL A 31 -6.92 10.25 -15.40
C VAL A 31 -7.86 10.18 -16.60
N ALA A 32 -8.43 11.33 -17.00
CA ALA A 32 -9.15 11.44 -18.26
C ALA A 32 -8.12 11.52 -19.39
N VAL A 33 -8.07 10.52 -20.27
CA VAL A 33 -7.25 10.53 -21.48
C VAL A 33 -8.14 10.99 -22.62
N SER A 34 -7.85 12.16 -23.21
CA SER A 34 -8.41 12.52 -24.52
C SER A 34 -7.63 11.79 -25.60
N ASP A 35 -8.38 11.37 -26.63
CA ASP A 35 -7.92 10.99 -27.96
C ASP A 35 -7.26 9.60 -28.14
N GLY A 36 -8.10 8.62 -28.48
CA GLY A 36 -7.74 7.50 -29.36
C GLY A 36 -7.25 6.21 -28.72
N SER A 37 -6.95 6.17 -27.42
CA SER A 37 -6.54 4.94 -26.72
C SER A 37 -7.74 4.24 -26.08
N PRO A 38 -7.87 2.90 -26.11
CA PRO A 38 -8.91 2.20 -25.35
C PRO A 38 -8.83 2.65 -23.89
N GLY A 39 -9.87 3.33 -23.43
CA GLY A 39 -9.85 3.97 -22.12
C GLY A 39 -9.53 2.96 -21.02
N GLY A 40 -8.91 3.45 -19.95
CA GLY A 40 -8.53 2.66 -18.78
C GLY A 40 -8.18 3.57 -17.62
N PHE A 41 -7.94 2.98 -16.45
CA PHE A 41 -7.50 3.70 -15.27
C PHE A 41 -6.29 3.03 -14.63
N TRP A 42 -5.38 3.85 -14.11
CA TRP A 42 -4.29 3.37 -13.27
C TRP A 42 -4.84 3.00 -11.89
N ARG A 43 -4.64 1.75 -11.48
CA ARG A 43 -4.95 1.28 -10.13
C ARG A 43 -3.64 1.08 -9.38
N SER A 44 -3.53 1.71 -8.22
CA SER A 44 -2.43 1.46 -7.29
C SER A 44 -2.90 0.56 -6.16
N ARG A 45 -2.13 -0.47 -5.83
CA ARG A 45 -2.36 -1.32 -4.66
C ARG A 45 -1.06 -1.51 -3.88
N GLN A 46 -1.17 -1.48 -2.57
CA GLN A 46 -0.05 -1.73 -1.68
C GLN A 46 -0.06 -3.19 -1.26
N GLU A 47 1.02 -3.91 -1.52
CA GLU A 47 1.22 -5.29 -1.09
C GLU A 47 2.44 -5.41 -0.19
N TRP A 48 2.35 -6.27 0.81
CA TRP A 48 3.50 -6.63 1.61
C TRP A 48 4.28 -7.74 0.90
N LYS A 49 5.57 -7.52 0.65
CA LYS A 49 6.46 -8.53 0.06
C LYS A 49 7.75 -8.63 0.86
N ALA A 50 8.28 -9.85 0.94
CA ALA A 50 9.61 -10.06 1.47
C ALA A 50 10.66 -9.64 0.44
N ARG A 51 11.60 -8.79 0.85
CA ARG A 51 12.76 -8.39 0.04
C ARG A 51 14.05 -8.50 0.85
N TRP A 52 15.15 -8.73 0.15
CA TRP A 52 16.48 -8.64 0.73
C TRP A 52 16.92 -7.17 0.74
N VAL A 53 17.33 -6.69 1.92
CA VAL A 53 17.91 -5.35 2.09
C VAL A 53 19.33 -5.52 2.60
N ARG A 54 20.24 -4.73 2.04
CA ARG A 54 21.62 -4.64 2.51
C ARG A 54 21.67 -3.65 3.66
N GLU A 55 22.04 -4.14 4.83
CA GLU A 55 22.25 -3.34 6.03
C GLU A 55 23.75 -3.31 6.33
N TRP A 56 24.25 -2.12 6.65
CA TRP A 56 25.62 -1.97 7.14
C TRP A 56 25.56 -2.07 8.66
N ARG A 57 26.25 -3.06 9.22
CA ARG A 57 26.33 -3.25 10.67
C ARG A 57 27.74 -2.93 11.15
N GLN A 58 27.83 -2.08 12.16
CA GLN A 58 29.10 -1.80 12.81
C GLN A 58 29.41 -2.93 13.79
N GLN A 59 30.48 -3.67 13.49
CA GLN A 59 31.10 -4.60 14.42
C GLN A 59 32.50 -4.04 14.75
N LYS A 60 33.58 -4.72 14.35
CA LYS A 60 34.95 -4.22 14.41
C LYS A 60 35.35 -3.43 13.15
N VAL A 61 34.73 -3.76 12.02
CA VAL A 61 34.76 -3.08 10.72
C VAL A 61 33.33 -3.10 10.18
N TRP A 62 32.96 -2.13 9.33
CA TRP A 62 31.64 -2.11 8.69
C TRP A 62 31.47 -3.30 7.76
N MET A 63 30.49 -4.16 8.07
CA MET A 63 30.16 -5.32 7.24
C MET A 63 28.75 -5.16 6.66
N ALA A 64 28.61 -5.49 5.37
CA ALA A 64 27.32 -5.56 4.71
C ALA A 64 26.67 -6.91 5.01
N THR A 65 25.53 -6.87 5.68
CA THR A 65 24.71 -8.04 5.98
C THR A 65 23.42 -7.97 5.16
N TRP A 66 23.00 -9.11 4.62
CA TRP A 66 21.72 -9.23 3.94
C TRP A 66 20.65 -9.66 4.94
N LYS A 67 19.59 -8.88 5.06
CA LYS A 67 18.44 -9.19 5.91
C LYS A 67 17.18 -9.28 5.07
N LYS A 68 16.38 -10.33 5.30
CA LYS A 68 15.05 -10.47 4.71
C LYS A 68 14.08 -9.63 5.52
N VAL A 69 13.50 -8.61 4.90
CA VAL A 69 12.57 -7.67 5.52
C VAL A 69 11.26 -7.70 4.74
N TRP A 70 10.14 -7.70 5.46
CA TRP A 70 8.82 -7.47 4.89
C TRP A 70 8.58 -5.96 4.83
N SER A 71 8.32 -5.44 3.64
CA SER A 71 8.03 -4.02 3.44
C SER A 71 6.84 -3.84 2.50
N PRO A 72 6.08 -2.75 2.63
CA PRO A 72 5.06 -2.41 1.66
C PRO A 72 5.67 -2.07 0.31
N VAL A 73 5.02 -2.51 -0.76
CA VAL A 73 5.39 -2.26 -2.15
C VAL A 73 4.17 -1.73 -2.88
N ASP A 74 4.30 -0.57 -3.51
CA ASP A 74 3.26 0.01 -4.37
C ASP A 74 3.33 -0.62 -5.76
N ILE A 75 2.26 -1.30 -6.14
CA ILE A 75 2.09 -1.91 -7.45
C ILE A 75 1.08 -1.07 -8.22
N LYS A 76 1.49 -0.57 -9.39
CA LYS A 76 0.63 0.13 -10.32
C LYS A 76 0.25 -0.80 -11.47
N GLU A 77 -1.04 -1.10 -11.59
CA GLU A 77 -1.60 -1.90 -12.68
C GLU A 77 -2.51 -1.03 -13.55
N TRP A 78 -2.41 -1.19 -14.86
CA TRP A 78 -3.34 -0.58 -15.81
C TRP A 78 -4.58 -1.47 -15.91
N VAL A 79 -5.76 -0.91 -15.64
CA VAL A 79 -7.03 -1.62 -15.77
C VAL A 79 -7.78 -1.06 -16.98
N PRO A 80 -7.99 -1.86 -18.04
CA PRO A 80 -8.78 -1.42 -19.18
C PRO A 80 -10.24 -1.24 -18.78
N LEU A 81 -10.94 -0.30 -19.40
CA LEU A 81 -12.38 -0.18 -19.23
C LEU A 81 -13.07 -1.44 -19.77
N PRO A 82 -14.15 -1.90 -19.10
CA PRO A 82 -14.95 -3.00 -19.63
C PRO A 82 -15.50 -2.60 -21.01
N GLN A 83 -15.42 -3.51 -21.98
CA GLN A 83 -16.06 -3.30 -23.28
C GLN A 83 -17.57 -3.13 -23.06
N THR A 84 -18.15 -2.11 -23.67
CA THR A 84 -19.60 -1.91 -23.63
C THR A 84 -20.30 -3.09 -24.29
N PRO A 85 -21.40 -3.60 -23.71
CA PRO A 85 -22.11 -4.75 -24.26
C PRO A 85 -22.68 -4.43 -25.65
N ASP A 86 -22.60 -5.42 -26.54
CA ASP A 86 -22.75 -5.34 -28.00
C ASP A 86 -24.18 -5.09 -28.52
N TRP A 87 -25.09 -4.58 -27.67
CA TRP A 87 -26.51 -4.43 -28.02
C TRP A 87 -26.89 -3.09 -28.65
N LYS A 88 -25.92 -2.19 -28.92
CA LYS A 88 -26.15 -0.84 -29.45
C LYS A 88 -25.44 -0.54 -30.76
N ALA A 89 -25.56 -1.41 -31.76
CA ALA A 89 -25.28 -1.03 -33.14
C ALA A 89 -26.51 -1.33 -34.02
N PRO A 90 -27.35 -0.34 -34.36
CA PRO A 90 -28.22 -0.47 -35.51
C PRO A 90 -27.32 -0.61 -36.75
N LYS A 91 -27.44 -1.75 -37.45
CA LYS A 91 -26.84 -1.92 -38.77
C LYS A 91 -27.54 -0.94 -39.71
N HIS A 92 -26.80 0.06 -40.19
CA HIS A 92 -27.21 0.91 -41.31
C HIS A 92 -26.91 0.21 -42.63
#